data_AF-A0A6M0SIN7-F1
#
_entry.id   AF-A0A6M0SIN7-F1
#
_cell.length_a   1.000
_cell.length_b   1.000
_cell.length_c   1.000
_cell.angle_alpha   90.00
_cell.angle_beta   90.00
_cell.angle_gamma   90.00
#
_symmetry.space_group_name_H-M   'P 1'
#
loop_
_entity.id
_entity.type
_entity.pdbx_description
1 polymer ?
#
loop_
_entity_poly.entity_id
_entity_poly.type
_entity_poly.pdbx_seq_one_letter_code
_entity_poly.pdbx_strand_id
1 'polypeptide(L)'
;MTPTELKANFDRSYAGVHQPMPDIDAYIAGEDDIPEVEYEIPLGTFDLPEDAALKMIEAQVYYWEHYGWLKAAIQAIHEIAGKEQYELAQRYAQWLEAELPKGYEEVEATKDLCAWAKGDFPKEKITRQNKMIDMLKNRNFEPVPAWKTDGSLVSA
;
A
#
# COMPACT_ATOMS: atom_id res chain seq x y z
N MET A 1 8.15 11.86 16.29
CA MET A 1 7.26 12.80 15.57
C MET A 1 6.07 13.09 16.46
N THR A 2 5.57 14.32 16.44
CA THR A 2 4.32 14.72 17.09
C THR A 2 3.10 14.22 16.29
N PRO A 3 1.89 14.18 16.89
CA PRO A 3 0.68 13.85 16.14
C PRO A 3 0.47 14.72 14.90
N THR A 4 0.79 16.01 14.99
CA THR A 4 0.71 16.96 13.87
C THR A 4 1.70 16.61 12.75
N GLU A 5 2.95 16.30 13.10
CA GLU A 5 3.97 15.90 12.13
C GLU A 5 3.61 14.59 11.43
N LEU A 6 3.02 13.64 12.16
CA LEU A 6 2.56 12.37 11.61
C LEU A 6 1.40 12.56 10.62
N LYS A 7 0.40 13.38 10.97
CA LYS A 7 -0.71 13.72 10.06
C LYS A 7 -0.21 14.44 8.80
N ALA A 8 0.67 15.42 8.95
CA ALA A 8 1.28 16.11 7.82
C ALA A 8 2.11 15.17 6.93
N ASN A 9 2.79 14.18 7.53
CA ASN A 9 3.49 13.16 6.76
C ASN A 9 2.51 12.30 5.95
N PHE A 10 1.43 11.86 6.59
CA PHE A 10 0.39 11.10 5.92
C PHE A 10 -0.26 11.89 4.76
N ASP A 11 -0.58 13.16 4.94
CA ASP A 11 -1.14 14.02 3.89
C ASP A 11 -0.20 14.08 2.66
N ARG A 12 1.11 14.23 2.88
CA ARG A 12 2.10 14.21 1.80
C ARG A 12 2.18 12.85 1.10
N SER A 13 2.23 11.76 1.87
CA SER A 13 2.25 10.39 1.35
C SER A 13 1.01 10.08 0.52
N TYR A 14 -0.16 10.47 1.01
CA TYR A 14 -1.43 10.25 0.33
C TYR A 14 -1.52 11.06 -0.97
N ALA A 15 -1.15 12.35 -0.91
CA ALA A 15 -1.16 13.24 -2.06
C ALA A 15 -0.22 12.75 -3.17
N GLY A 16 0.98 12.26 -2.85
CA GLY A 16 1.93 11.79 -3.87
C GLY A 16 1.48 10.52 -4.60
N VAL A 17 0.72 9.64 -3.96
CA VAL A 17 0.14 8.44 -4.63
C VAL A 17 -1.14 8.77 -5.41
N HIS A 18 -1.92 9.74 -4.94
CA HIS A 18 -3.21 10.10 -5.53
C HIS A 18 -3.16 11.40 -6.35
N GLN A 19 -1.97 11.78 -6.84
CA GLN A 19 -1.89 12.89 -7.79
C GLN A 19 -2.71 12.56 -9.03
N PRO A 20 -3.49 13.52 -9.55
CA PRO A 20 -4.14 13.33 -10.84
C PRO A 20 -3.06 12.99 -11.87
N MET A 21 -3.24 11.86 -12.56
CA MET A 21 -2.39 11.54 -13.71
C MET A 21 -2.47 12.72 -14.68
N PRO A 22 -1.32 13.16 -15.23
CA PRO A 22 -1.35 14.14 -16.31
C PRO A 22 -2.23 13.60 -17.44
N ASP A 23 -2.91 14.48 -18.16
CA ASP A 23 -3.75 14.12 -19.29
C ASP A 23 -2.86 13.50 -20.39
N ILE A 24 -2.80 12.17 -20.39
CA ILE A 24 -2.00 11.37 -21.31
C ILE A 24 -2.46 11.62 -22.75
N ASP A 25 -3.74 11.93 -22.96
CA ASP A 25 -4.29 12.20 -24.29
C ASP A 25 -3.81 13.57 -24.80
N ALA A 26 -3.71 14.59 -23.93
CA ALA A 26 -3.08 15.87 -24.26
C ALA A 26 -1.59 15.71 -24.60
N TYR A 27 -0.86 14.89 -23.82
CA TYR A 27 0.56 14.56 -24.08
C TYR A 27 0.79 13.82 -25.39
N ILE A 28 -0.11 12.91 -25.77
CA ILE A 28 -0.04 12.18 -27.03
C ILE A 28 -0.46 13.07 -28.22
N ALA A 29 -1.37 14.02 -28.01
CA ALA A 29 -1.85 14.94 -29.04
C ALA A 29 -0.82 16.02 -29.45
N GLY A 30 0.27 16.20 -28.70
CA GLY A 30 1.34 17.15 -29.02
C GLY A 30 0.90 18.62 -28.89
N GLU A 31 -0.05 18.91 -28.01
CA GLU A 31 -0.43 20.29 -27.69
C GLU A 31 0.72 20.94 -26.88
N ASP A 32 1.34 21.98 -27.43
CA ASP A 32 2.53 22.67 -26.87
C ASP A 32 2.27 23.38 -25.52
N ASP A 33 1.03 23.40 -25.03
CA ASP A 33 0.59 24.10 -23.81
C ASP A 33 0.46 23.18 -22.59
N ILE A 34 1.03 21.97 -22.62
CA ILE A 34 1.11 21.13 -21.42
C ILE A 34 2.09 21.82 -20.46
N PRO A 35 1.64 22.30 -19.28
CA PRO A 35 2.57 22.87 -18.31
C PRO A 35 3.60 21.79 -17.97
N GLU A 36 4.88 22.11 -18.10
CA GLU A 36 5.97 21.29 -17.56
C GLU A 36 5.79 21.23 -16.04
N VAL A 37 4.99 20.27 -15.59
CA VAL A 37 4.92 19.91 -14.19
C VAL A 37 6.20 19.12 -13.96
N GLU A 38 7.23 19.81 -13.46
CA GLU A 38 8.37 19.13 -12.83
C GLU A 38 7.81 18.36 -11.64
N TYR A 39 7.51 17.08 -11.86
CA TYR A 39 7.25 16.15 -10.78
C TYR A 39 8.60 15.95 -10.08
N GLU A 40 8.87 16.79 -9.09
CA GLU A 40 9.84 16.48 -8.05
C GLU A 40 9.29 15.27 -7.28
N ILE A 41 9.43 14.07 -7.86
CA ILE A 41 9.28 12.83 -7.11
C ILE A 41 10.52 12.81 -6.23
N PRO A 42 10.40 13.06 -4.91
CA PRO A 42 11.57 13.08 -4.06
C PRO A 42 12.10 11.64 -4.03
N LEU A 43 13.20 11.38 -4.74
CA LEU A 43 13.85 10.07 -4.81
C LEU A 43 14.52 9.65 -3.48
N GLY A 44 14.17 10.33 -2.37
CA GLY A 44 14.54 9.97 -1.02
C GLY A 44 13.31 9.99 -0.11
N THR A 45 13.04 8.85 0.53
CA THR A 45 12.15 8.74 1.70
C THR A 45 10.69 9.14 1.50
N PHE A 46 10.10 8.84 0.34
CA PHE A 46 8.64 8.88 0.24
C PHE A 46 8.06 7.67 0.97
N ASP A 47 7.49 7.88 2.16
CA ASP A 47 6.68 6.85 2.82
C ASP A 47 5.46 6.60 1.94
N LEU A 48 5.15 5.33 1.65
CA LEU A 48 3.84 5.01 1.10
C LEU A 48 2.77 5.38 2.14
N PRO A 49 1.51 5.65 1.73
CA PRO A 49 0.42 5.95 2.66
C PRO A 49 0.30 4.91 3.78
N GLU A 50 0.52 3.64 3.47
CA GLU A 50 0.51 2.52 4.41
C GLU A 50 1.64 2.62 5.44
N ASP A 51 2.86 2.99 5.01
CA ASP A 51 4.01 3.18 5.90
C ASP A 51 3.78 4.38 6.85
N ALA A 52 3.22 5.47 6.31
CA ALA A 52 2.87 6.64 7.11
C ALA A 52 1.74 6.32 8.11
N ALA A 53 0.71 5.58 7.68
CA ALA A 53 -0.36 5.12 8.55
C ALA A 53 0.15 4.17 9.64
N LEU A 54 1.10 3.30 9.33
CA LEU A 54 1.71 2.42 10.32
C LEU A 54 2.42 3.20 11.42
N LYS A 55 3.22 4.21 11.08
CA LYS A 55 3.87 5.10 12.07
C LYS A 55 2.85 5.81 12.97
N MET A 56 1.67 6.14 12.43
CA MET A 56 0.57 6.70 13.20
C MET A 56 -0.04 5.68 14.17
N ILE A 57 -0.29 4.45 13.73
CA ILE A 57 -0.78 3.36 14.59
C ILE A 57 0.21 3.06 15.71
N GLU A 58 1.51 2.99 15.40
CA GLU A 58 2.59 2.78 16.38
C GLU A 58 2.62 3.87 17.45
N ALA A 59 2.34 5.12 17.05
CA ALA A 59 2.22 6.27 17.94
C ALA A 59 0.82 6.44 18.55
N GLN A 60 -0.14 5.54 18.24
CA GLN A 60 -1.54 5.61 18.64
C GLN A 60 -2.23 6.94 18.28
N VAL A 61 -2.02 7.40 17.04
CA VAL A 61 -2.60 8.62 16.48
C VAL A 61 -3.63 8.25 15.40
N TYR A 62 -4.86 8.74 15.53
CA TYR A 62 -5.91 8.58 14.52
C TYR A 62 -6.05 9.80 13.60
N TYR A 63 -6.64 9.60 12.41
CA TYR A 63 -6.94 10.69 11.47
C TYR A 63 -8.25 10.47 10.70
N TRP A 64 -9.35 10.46 11.45
CA TRP A 64 -10.69 10.19 10.92
C TRP A 64 -11.17 11.22 9.89
N GLU A 65 -10.64 12.44 9.94
CA GLU A 65 -10.96 13.50 8.99
C GLU A 65 -10.40 13.23 7.59
N HIS A 66 -9.44 12.30 7.45
CA HIS A 66 -8.84 11.96 6.18
C HIS A 66 -9.37 10.62 5.65
N TYR A 67 -10.21 10.68 4.60
CA TYR A 67 -10.90 9.50 4.02
C TYR A 67 -9.98 8.32 3.69
N GLY A 68 -8.77 8.61 3.17
CA GLY A 68 -7.80 7.58 2.81
C GLY A 68 -7.07 6.89 3.97
N TRP A 69 -7.12 7.46 5.18
CA TRP A 69 -6.27 7.00 6.29
C TRP A 69 -6.67 5.62 6.81
N LEU A 70 -7.96 5.40 7.04
CA LEU A 70 -8.45 4.09 7.52
C LEU A 70 -8.10 2.96 6.53
N LYS A 71 -8.20 3.22 5.23
CA LYS A 71 -7.84 2.23 4.20
C LYS A 71 -6.34 1.91 4.25
N ALA A 72 -5.49 2.92 4.35
CA ALA A 72 -4.04 2.73 4.48
C ALA A 72 -3.66 2.00 5.78
N ALA A 73 -4.35 2.30 6.88
CA ALA A 73 -4.17 1.62 8.17
C ALA A 73 -4.53 0.12 8.09
N ILE A 74 -5.67 -0.22 7.49
CA ILE A 74 -6.09 -1.60 7.27
C ILE A 74 -5.09 -2.34 6.38
N GLN A 75 -4.63 -1.70 5.30
CA GLN A 75 -3.63 -2.28 4.41
C GLN A 75 -2.28 -2.52 5.13
N ALA A 76 -1.82 -1.56 5.94
CA ALA A 76 -0.60 -1.73 6.74
C ALA A 76 -0.69 -2.92 7.71
N ILE A 77 -1.83 -3.08 8.40
CA ILE A 77 -2.09 -4.23 9.27
C ILE A 77 -2.11 -5.54 8.47
N HIS A 78 -2.74 -5.53 7.29
CA HIS A 78 -2.77 -6.69 6.39
C HIS A 78 -1.36 -7.10 5.93
N GLU A 79 -0.47 -6.15 5.66
CA GLU A 79 0.92 -6.44 5.28
C GLU A 79 1.75 -7.02 6.42
N ILE A 80 1.50 -6.58 7.66
CA ILE A 80 2.11 -7.18 8.87
C ILE A 80 1.63 -8.63 9.04
N ALA A 81 0.32 -8.87 8.87
CA ALA A 81 -0.23 -10.22 8.87
C ALA A 81 0.33 -11.07 7.71
N GLY A 82 0.55 -10.47 6.55
CA GLY A 82 1.23 -11.06 5.40
C GLY A 82 2.64 -11.54 5.70
N LYS A 83 3.36 -10.86 6.59
CA LYS A 83 4.68 -11.27 7.12
C LYS A 83 4.58 -12.28 8.27
N GLU A 84 3.39 -12.86 8.48
CA GLU A 84 3.07 -13.83 9.54
C GLU A 84 3.23 -13.27 10.97
N GLN A 85 3.28 -11.95 11.14
CA GLN A 85 3.38 -11.29 12.44
C GLN A 85 1.98 -11.07 13.05
N TYR A 86 1.23 -12.16 13.23
CA TYR A 86 -0.19 -12.12 13.59
C TYR A 86 -0.47 -11.46 14.95
N GLU A 87 0.38 -11.66 15.95
CA GLU A 87 0.22 -11.04 17.27
C GLU A 87 0.33 -9.51 17.19
N LEU A 88 1.30 -9.02 16.39
CA LEU A 88 1.49 -7.59 16.18
C LEU A 88 0.33 -6.99 15.38
N ALA A 89 -0.06 -7.66 14.29
CA ALA A 89 -1.22 -7.28 13.48
C ALA A 89 -2.50 -7.23 14.33
N GLN A 90 -2.72 -8.21 15.20
CA GLN A 90 -3.87 -8.24 16.10
C GLN A 90 -3.85 -7.06 17.07
N ARG A 91 -2.70 -6.76 17.68
CA ARG A 91 -2.57 -5.65 18.62
C ARG A 91 -2.91 -4.31 17.96
N TYR A 92 -2.45 -4.09 16.74
CA TYR A 92 -2.77 -2.89 15.97
C TYR A 92 -4.23 -2.85 15.55
N ALA A 93 -4.80 -3.98 15.14
CA ALA A 93 -6.23 -4.07 14.82
C ALA A 93 -7.11 -3.78 16.04
N GLN A 94 -6.77 -4.28 17.22
CA GLN A 94 -7.50 -4.04 18.47
C GLN A 94 -7.50 -2.57 18.87
N TRP A 95 -6.34 -1.92 18.79
CA TRP A 95 -6.25 -0.49 19.07
C TRP A 95 -7.12 0.31 18.09
N LEU A 96 -7.02 0.01 16.79
CA LEU A 96 -7.77 0.73 15.78
C LEU A 96 -9.29 0.50 15.91
N GLU A 97 -9.72 -0.74 16.17
CA GLU A 97 -11.13 -1.08 16.44
C GLU A 97 -11.70 -0.28 17.62
N ALA A 98 -10.94 -0.17 18.71
CA ALA A 98 -11.37 0.56 19.91
C ALA A 98 -11.58 2.06 19.66
N GLU A 99 -10.85 2.64 18.70
CA GLU A 99 -10.93 4.06 18.35
C GLU A 99 -11.92 4.34 17.20
N LEU A 100 -12.53 3.32 16.60
CA LEU A 100 -13.44 3.50 15.47
C LEU A 100 -14.65 4.39 15.85
N PRO A 101 -15.06 5.33 14.97
CA PRO A 101 -16.26 6.12 15.18
C PRO A 101 -17.52 5.24 15.30
N LYS A 102 -18.52 5.70 16.06
CA LYS A 102 -19.81 5.01 16.20
C LYS A 102 -20.43 4.72 14.82
N GLY A 103 -21.00 3.54 14.65
CA GLY A 103 -21.59 3.09 13.39
C GLY A 103 -20.61 2.36 12.46
N TYR A 104 -19.35 2.17 12.86
CA TYR A 104 -18.36 1.43 12.06
C TYR A 104 -18.80 0.00 11.72
N GLU A 105 -19.64 -0.62 12.54
CA GLU A 105 -20.15 -1.99 12.37
C GLU A 105 -20.95 -2.16 11.07
N GLU A 106 -21.52 -1.08 10.54
CA GLU A 106 -22.28 -1.07 9.29
C GLU A 106 -21.39 -0.89 8.04
N VAL A 107 -20.11 -0.56 8.22
CA VAL A 107 -19.18 -0.29 7.12
C VAL A 107 -18.48 -1.58 6.71
N GLU A 108 -18.67 -2.02 5.46
CA GLU A 108 -18.05 -3.27 4.97
C GLU A 108 -16.52 -3.27 5.15
N ALA A 109 -15.89 -2.12 4.92
CA ALA A 109 -14.44 -1.97 4.98
C ALA A 109 -13.83 -2.24 6.36
N THR A 110 -14.59 -2.17 7.46
CA THR A 110 -14.09 -2.42 8.82
C THR A 110 -14.30 -3.87 9.27
N LYS A 111 -15.02 -4.71 8.51
CA LYS A 111 -15.29 -6.09 8.94
C LYS A 111 -14.03 -6.92 9.12
N ASP A 112 -13.11 -6.84 8.16
CA ASP A 112 -11.82 -7.52 8.23
C ASP A 112 -11.02 -7.04 9.45
N LEU A 113 -11.02 -5.72 9.71
CA LEU A 113 -10.39 -5.14 10.89
C LEU A 113 -10.96 -5.71 12.20
N CYS A 114 -12.29 -5.79 12.33
CA CYS A 114 -12.97 -6.35 13.50
C CYS A 114 -12.68 -7.85 13.69
N ALA A 115 -12.56 -8.60 12.59
CA ALA A 115 -12.16 -10.01 12.63
C ALA A 115 -10.71 -10.15 13.13
N TRP A 116 -9.79 -9.33 12.59
CA TRP A 116 -8.38 -9.34 12.94
C TRP A 116 -8.13 -8.90 14.38
N ALA A 117 -8.91 -7.95 14.91
CA ALA A 117 -8.85 -7.55 16.33
C ALA A 117 -9.15 -8.73 17.28
N LYS A 118 -10.02 -9.66 16.84
CA LYS A 118 -10.34 -10.91 17.55
C LYS A 118 -9.34 -12.04 17.26
N GLY A 119 -8.36 -11.80 16.39
CA GLY A 119 -7.34 -12.78 16.00
C GLY A 119 -7.76 -13.70 14.85
N ASP A 120 -8.90 -13.42 14.20
CA ASP A 120 -9.41 -14.21 13.09
C ASP A 120 -8.78 -13.77 11.76
N PHE A 121 -7.54 -14.21 11.53
CA PHE A 121 -6.82 -13.95 10.28
C PHE A 121 -7.01 -15.09 9.27
N PRO A 122 -7.08 -14.80 7.96
CA PRO A 122 -7.15 -15.81 6.91
C PRO A 122 -5.77 -16.46 6.66
N LYS A 123 -5.22 -17.14 7.67
CA LYS A 123 -3.83 -17.66 7.69
C LYS A 123 -3.52 -18.56 6.49
N GLU A 124 -4.42 -19.48 6.14
CA GLU A 124 -4.22 -20.38 4.99
C GLU A 124 -4.10 -19.63 3.65
N LYS A 125 -4.91 -18.57 3.47
CA LYS A 125 -4.87 -17.73 2.27
C LYS A 125 -3.55 -16.94 2.21
N ILE A 126 -3.13 -16.36 3.33
CA ILE A 126 -1.86 -15.63 3.45
C ILE A 126 -0.67 -16.56 3.17
N THR A 127 -0.61 -17.73 3.80
CA THR A 127 0.45 -18.72 3.54
C THR A 127 0.50 -19.15 2.07
N ARG A 128 -0.66 -19.31 1.42
CA ARG A 128 -0.73 -19.64 -0.01
C ARG A 128 -0.20 -18.50 -0.89
N GLN A 129 -0.56 -17.26 -0.57
CA GLN A 129 -0.05 -16.08 -1.27
C GLN A 129 1.45 -15.93 -1.10
N ASN A 130 1.98 -16.10 0.12
CA ASN A 130 3.42 -16.05 0.39
C ASN A 130 4.18 -17.10 -0.40
N LYS A 131 3.69 -18.35 -0.42
CA LYS A 131 4.28 -19.41 -1.27
C LYS A 131 4.31 -19.03 -2.74
N MET A 132 3.25 -18.40 -3.26
CA MET A 132 3.21 -17.93 -4.65
C MET A 132 4.22 -16.81 -4.90
N ILE A 133 4.35 -15.84 -3.99
CA ILE A 133 5.33 -14.75 -4.09
C ILE A 133 6.75 -15.31 -4.05
N ASP A 134 7.04 -16.25 -3.16
CA ASP A 134 8.33 -16.91 -3.09
C ASP A 134 8.64 -17.69 -4.36
N MET A 135 7.66 -18.38 -4.94
CA MET A 135 7.81 -19.02 -6.25
C MET A 135 8.10 -18.01 -7.37
N LEU A 136 7.50 -16.82 -7.34
CA LEU A 136 7.77 -15.76 -8.32
C LEU A 136 9.15 -15.12 -8.14
N LYS A 137 9.62 -14.95 -6.90
CA LYS A 137 10.96 -14.44 -6.60
C LYS A 137 12.06 -15.45 -6.92
N ASN A 138 11.80 -16.73 -6.67
CA ASN A 138 12.75 -17.84 -6.87
C ASN A 138 12.71 -18.39 -8.30
N ARG A 139 11.67 -18.07 -9.08
CA ARG A 139 11.80 -18.07 -10.54
C ARG A 139 12.78 -16.97 -10.88
N ASN A 140 14.06 -17.33 -11.01
CA ASN A 140 14.93 -16.65 -11.96
C ASN A 140 14.09 -16.50 -13.22
N PHE A 141 13.67 -15.27 -13.54
CA PHE A 141 13.31 -14.95 -14.91
C PHE A 141 14.61 -15.22 -15.67
N GLU A 142 14.78 -16.44 -16.16
CA GLU A 142 15.73 -16.70 -17.22
C GLU A 142 15.37 -15.65 -18.27
N PRO A 143 16.31 -14.76 -18.64
CA PRO A 143 16.03 -13.76 -19.64
C PRO A 143 15.48 -14.53 -20.83
N VAL A 144 14.25 -14.18 -21.25
CA VAL A 144 13.65 -14.74 -22.46
C VAL A 144 14.76 -14.67 -23.51
N PRO A 145 15.22 -15.80 -24.08
CA PRO A 145 16.32 -15.76 -25.01
C PRO A 145 15.92 -14.75 -26.08
N ALA A 146 16.77 -13.74 -26.30
CA ALA A 146 16.45 -12.68 -27.24
C ALA A 146 16.17 -13.36 -28.59
N TRP A 147 14.90 -13.44 -28.98
CA TRP A 147 14.56 -13.89 -30.31
C TRP A 147 15.16 -12.82 -31.21
N LYS A 148 16.16 -13.17 -32.02
CA LYS A 148 16.43 -12.35 -33.19
C LYS A 148 15.14 -12.33 -33.98
N THR A 149 14.71 -11.15 -34.39
CA THR A 149 13.57 -10.91 -35.28
C THR A 149 13.69 -11.59 -36.66
N ASP A 150 14.61 -12.54 -36.83
CA ASP A 150 14.85 -13.34 -38.03
C ASP A 150 14.59 -14.86 -37.86
N GLY A 151 14.15 -15.32 -36.68
CA GLY A 151 13.67 -16.70 -36.51
C GLY A 151 14.75 -17.78 -36.46
N SER A 152 16.00 -17.44 -36.12
CA SER A 152 17.06 -18.44 -35.90
C SER A 152 17.42 -18.59 -34.41
N LEU A 153 17.43 -19.84 -33.91
CA LEU A 153 17.84 -20.18 -32.55
C LEU A 153 19.37 -20.13 -32.43
N VAL A 154 19.88 -19.45 -31.40
CA VAL A 154 21.30 -19.50 -31.03
C VAL A 154 21.57 -20.84 -30.35
N SER A 155 22.43 -21.67 -30.95
CA SER A 155 22.96 -22.86 -30.28
C SER A 155 24.06 -22.46 -29.31
N ALA A 156 24.11 -23.14 -28.16
CA ALA A 156 25.03 -22.91 -27.05
C ALA A 156 26.51 -22.94 -27.45
#